data_AF-A0A2G4FAQ8-F1
#
_entry.id   AF-A0A2G4FAQ8-F1
#
_cell.length_a   1.000
_cell.length_b   1.000
_cell.length_c   1.000
_cell.angle_alpha   90.00
_cell.angle_beta   90.00
_cell.angle_gamma   90.00
#
_symmetry.space_group_name_H-M   'P 1'
#
loop_
_entity.id
_entity.type
_entity.pdbx_description
1 polymer ?
#
loop_
_entity_poly.entity_id
_entity_poly.type
_entity_poly.pdbx_seq_one_letter_code
_entity_poly.pdbx_strand_id
1 'polypeptide(L)'
;MATYPLHLQGGHLFVEINNQRWLFDTGTAISYGMAPSLTLAERTFALKPIMTGKPGKPIIGVPKLIQFLGTPCAGLLGMDIIGEFDWTLNAAKRTCTVTTEITLIRDRSFRLRTENGQLSTQVVIRDREYRLRLDTGFQLSFLEHPVIENFPSAGKGRDFHVYFLGGWFQTDSFHVPMKLGVEFAADNLHTGRLPASLRKEILPVDFDGILGAEFFSRHFLAFAPRRQLIGFLTSGE
;
A
#
# COMPACT_ATOMS: atom_id res chain seq x y z
N MET A 1 19.89 9.54 6.48
CA MET A 1 18.63 9.97 5.82
C MET A 1 18.89 10.11 4.32
N ALA A 2 17.99 9.65 3.46
CA ALA A 2 18.10 9.81 2.01
C ALA A 2 16.76 10.20 1.38
N THR A 3 16.78 10.98 0.30
CA THR A 3 15.59 11.45 -0.42
C THR A 3 15.58 10.90 -1.83
N TYR A 4 14.43 10.41 -2.26
CA TYR A 4 14.20 9.76 -3.54
C TYR A 4 12.97 10.34 -4.24
N PRO A 5 12.92 10.33 -5.58
CA PRO A 5 11.70 10.62 -6.31
C PRO A 5 10.60 9.59 -5.98
N LEU A 6 9.39 10.09 -5.77
CA LEU A 6 8.18 9.28 -5.60
C LEU A 6 7.26 9.52 -6.80
N HIS A 7 6.91 8.45 -7.51
CA HIS A 7 6.06 8.50 -8.68
C HIS A 7 4.70 7.89 -8.37
N LEU A 8 3.63 8.53 -8.85
CA LEU A 8 2.29 7.96 -8.91
C LEU A 8 1.98 7.62 -10.36
N GLN A 9 1.89 6.34 -10.70
CA GLN A 9 1.65 5.89 -12.07
C GLN A 9 0.65 4.75 -12.09
N GLY A 10 -0.40 4.89 -12.90
CA GLY A 10 -1.49 3.91 -12.94
C GLY A 10 -2.16 3.69 -11.58
N GLY A 11 -2.12 4.69 -10.68
CA GLY A 11 -2.65 4.57 -9.32
C GLY A 11 -1.74 3.87 -8.30
N HIS A 12 -0.55 3.42 -8.70
CA HIS A 12 0.43 2.81 -7.79
C HIS A 12 1.59 3.75 -7.47
N LEU A 13 2.17 3.55 -6.28
CA LEU A 13 3.32 4.31 -5.80
C LEU A 13 4.63 3.61 -6.17
N PHE A 14 5.56 4.38 -6.74
CA PHE A 14 6.90 3.89 -7.04
C PHE A 14 7.97 4.79 -6.43
N VAL A 15 8.93 4.20 -5.74
CA VAL A 15 10.13 4.91 -5.30
C VAL A 15 11.22 4.71 -6.35
N GLU A 16 11.86 5.80 -6.77
CA GLU A 16 13.00 5.72 -7.71
C GLU A 16 14.32 5.62 -6.96
N ILE A 17 14.99 4.48 -7.09
CA ILE A 17 16.27 4.18 -6.44
C ILE A 17 17.25 3.76 -7.53
N ASN A 18 18.43 4.38 -7.59
CA ASN A 18 19.43 4.14 -8.64
C ASN A 18 18.85 4.28 -10.06
N ASN A 19 18.04 5.31 -10.30
CA ASN A 19 17.33 5.60 -11.56
C ASN A 19 16.37 4.48 -12.01
N GLN A 20 15.94 3.62 -11.08
CA GLN A 20 14.99 2.55 -11.34
C GLN A 20 13.78 2.68 -10.43
N ARG A 21 12.59 2.47 -11.00
CA ARG A 21 11.33 2.49 -10.24
C ARG A 21 11.09 1.16 -9.54
N TRP A 22 10.76 1.23 -8.27
CA TRP A 22 10.36 0.08 -7.46
C TRP A 22 8.96 0.30 -6.93
N LEU A 23 8.06 -0.66 -7.18
CA LEU A 23 6.70 -0.61 -6.63
C LEU A 23 6.77 -0.63 -5.11
N PHE A 24 6.16 0.35 -4.45
CA PHE A 24 6.06 0.40 -2.99
C PHE A 24 4.84 -0.42 -2.56
N ASP A 25 5.05 -1.60 -2.00
CA ASP A 25 3.99 -2.55 -1.67
C ASP A 25 4.04 -2.99 -0.19
N THR A 26 3.19 -2.38 0.64
CA THR A 26 3.04 -2.75 2.06
C THR A 26 2.30 -4.06 2.28
N GLY A 27 1.62 -4.60 1.26
CA GLY A 27 0.86 -5.84 1.31
C GLY A 27 1.70 -7.10 1.11
N THR A 28 2.91 -6.94 0.56
CA THR A 28 3.84 -8.03 0.28
C THR A 28 4.94 -8.09 1.33
N ALA A 29 5.22 -9.28 1.86
CA ALA A 29 6.23 -9.47 2.91
C ALA A 29 7.67 -9.38 2.40
N ILE A 30 7.93 -9.82 1.16
CA ILE A 30 9.28 -10.02 0.63
C ILE A 30 9.49 -9.20 -0.64
N SER A 31 10.61 -8.49 -0.71
CA SER A 31 11.05 -7.73 -1.87
C SER A 31 11.65 -8.65 -2.93
N TYR A 32 11.46 -8.30 -4.19
CA TYR A 32 12.06 -9.02 -5.32
C TYR A 32 12.34 -8.05 -6.47
N GLY A 33 13.34 -8.37 -7.29
CA GLY A 33 13.73 -7.50 -8.40
C GLY A 33 14.70 -8.17 -9.37
N MET A 34 14.99 -7.49 -10.48
CA MET A 34 15.90 -8.00 -11.51
C MET A 34 17.37 -8.06 -11.03
N ALA A 35 17.77 -7.12 -10.18
CA ALA A 35 19.10 -7.09 -9.58
C ALA A 35 19.19 -8.07 -8.40
N PRO A 36 20.37 -8.67 -8.14
CA PRO A 36 20.57 -9.56 -7.00
C PRO A 36 20.57 -8.84 -5.66
N SER A 37 20.69 -7.51 -5.66
CA SER A 37 20.64 -6.69 -4.46
C SER A 37 20.15 -5.28 -4.77
N LEU A 38 19.71 -4.58 -3.72
CA LEU A 38 19.32 -3.18 -3.74
C LEU A 38 20.00 -2.45 -2.59
N THR A 39 20.56 -1.28 -2.87
CA THR A 39 21.07 -0.37 -1.84
C THR A 39 20.11 0.78 -1.64
N LEU A 40 19.62 0.96 -0.42
CA LEU A 40 18.67 1.99 -0.01
C LEU A 40 19.14 2.59 1.32
N ALA A 41 19.31 3.91 1.37
CA ALA A 41 19.78 4.61 2.57
C ALA A 41 21.02 3.95 3.23
N GLU A 42 22.04 3.68 2.41
CA GLU A 42 23.33 3.07 2.81
C GLU A 42 23.24 1.61 3.30
N ARG A 43 22.06 0.98 3.23
CA ARG A 43 21.87 -0.44 3.55
C ARG A 43 21.68 -1.24 2.27
N THR A 44 22.32 -2.40 2.19
CA THR A 44 22.20 -3.32 1.05
C THR A 44 21.36 -4.53 1.43
N PHE A 45 20.37 -4.84 0.60
CA PHE A 45 19.45 -5.94 0.76
C PHE A 45 19.66 -6.94 -0.36
N ALA A 46 19.75 -8.23 -0.02
CA ALA A 46 19.72 -9.29 -1.03
C ALA A 46 18.31 -9.43 -1.58
N LEU A 47 18.18 -9.53 -2.90
CA LEU A 47 16.91 -9.67 -3.58
C LEU A 47 16.78 -11.04 -4.22
N LYS A 48 15.56 -11.55 -4.21
CA LYS A 48 15.19 -12.70 -5.03
C LYS A 48 14.76 -12.20 -6.41
N PRO A 49 14.99 -12.98 -7.48
CA PRO A 49 14.54 -12.61 -8.83
C PRO A 49 13.02 -12.75 -9.01
N ILE A 50 12.38 -13.49 -8.11
CA ILE A 50 10.97 -13.87 -8.17
C ILE A 50 10.36 -13.86 -6.77
N MET A 51 9.06 -13.56 -6.71
CA MET A 51 8.22 -13.91 -5.59
C MET A 51 7.72 -15.36 -5.74
N THR A 52 8.03 -16.19 -4.75
CA THR A 52 7.43 -17.51 -4.59
C THR A 52 6.26 -17.39 -3.61
N GLY A 53 5.04 -17.57 -4.10
CA GLY A 53 3.85 -17.60 -3.25
C GLY A 53 3.75 -18.88 -2.42
N LYS A 54 2.55 -19.14 -1.87
CA LYS A 54 2.25 -20.43 -1.22
C LYS A 54 2.43 -21.60 -2.22
N PRO A 55 2.69 -22.84 -1.76
CA PRO A 55 2.69 -24.00 -2.64
C PRO A 55 1.43 -24.03 -3.52
N GLY A 56 1.62 -24.23 -4.84
CA GLY A 56 0.53 -24.21 -5.82
C GLY A 56 0.09 -22.80 -6.30
N LYS A 57 0.77 -21.73 -5.88
CA LYS A 57 0.55 -20.36 -6.38
C LYS A 57 1.56 -19.95 -7.44
N PRO A 58 1.21 -19.01 -8.34
CA PRO A 58 2.11 -18.57 -9.39
C PRO A 58 3.41 -17.98 -8.82
N ILE A 59 4.51 -18.31 -9.49
CA ILE A 59 5.79 -17.64 -9.32
C ILE A 59 5.76 -16.36 -10.15
N ILE A 60 6.20 -15.26 -9.56
CA ILE A 60 6.04 -13.94 -10.18
C ILE A 60 7.37 -13.23 -10.20
N GLY A 61 7.89 -13.07 -11.41
CA GLY A 61 9.03 -12.21 -11.67
C GLY A 61 8.60 -10.84 -12.17
N VAL A 62 9.60 -9.97 -12.29
CA VAL A 62 9.46 -8.60 -12.77
C VAL A 62 8.75 -8.47 -14.13
N PRO A 63 8.97 -9.35 -15.14
CA PRO A 63 8.24 -9.24 -16.41
C PRO A 63 6.71 -9.35 -16.24
N LYS A 64 6.25 -10.21 -15.34
CA LYS A 64 4.81 -10.37 -15.08
C LYS A 64 4.25 -9.19 -14.29
N LEU A 65 5.02 -8.66 -13.35
CA LEU A 65 4.68 -7.44 -12.63
C LEU A 65 4.52 -6.25 -13.59
N ILE A 66 5.45 -6.05 -14.53
CA ILE A 66 5.37 -5.01 -15.57
C ILE A 66 4.11 -5.20 -16.42
N GLN A 67 3.75 -6.44 -16.78
CA GLN A 67 2.53 -6.72 -17.54
C GLN A 67 1.27 -6.25 -16.80
N PHE A 68 1.23 -6.38 -15.48
CA PHE A 68 0.10 -5.90 -14.68
C PHE A 68 0.16 -4.40 -14.41
N LEU A 69 1.32 -3.82 -14.16
CA LEU A 69 1.42 -2.39 -13.89
C LEU A 69 1.30 -1.52 -15.15
N GLY A 70 1.57 -2.10 -16.33
CA GLY A 70 1.64 -1.35 -17.58
C GLY A 70 2.79 -0.34 -17.63
N THR A 71 3.73 -0.41 -16.68
CA THR A 71 4.91 0.47 -16.61
C THR A 71 6.17 -0.32 -16.29
N PRO A 72 7.33 0.06 -16.85
CA PRO A 72 8.62 -0.48 -16.44
C PRO A 72 8.90 -0.23 -14.96
N CYS A 73 9.41 -1.25 -14.28
CA CYS A 73 9.93 -1.19 -12.91
C CYS A 73 11.06 -2.23 -12.75
N ALA A 74 11.97 -2.01 -11.82
CA ALA A 74 13.05 -2.95 -11.49
C ALA A 74 12.60 -4.07 -10.54
N GLY A 75 11.48 -3.88 -9.84
CA GLY A 75 10.96 -4.82 -8.86
C GLY A 75 9.91 -4.21 -7.96
N LEU A 76 9.68 -4.89 -6.85
CA LEU A 76 8.74 -4.54 -5.78
C LEU A 76 9.50 -4.49 -4.45
N LEU A 77 9.24 -3.44 -3.67
CA LEU A 77 9.65 -3.33 -2.27
C LEU A 77 8.51 -3.86 -1.41
N GLY A 78 8.80 -4.92 -0.67
CA GLY A 78 7.94 -5.47 0.36
C GLY A 78 8.34 -5.00 1.75
N MET A 79 7.65 -5.52 2.77
CA MET A 79 7.84 -5.16 4.17
C MET A 79 9.19 -5.57 4.76
N ASP A 80 9.92 -6.52 4.17
CA ASP A 80 11.30 -6.84 4.53
C ASP A 80 12.30 -5.69 4.28
N ILE A 81 11.99 -4.78 3.35
CA ILE A 81 12.79 -3.56 3.10
C ILE A 81 12.03 -2.32 3.59
N ILE A 82 10.75 -2.18 3.24
CA ILE A 82 9.92 -1.03 3.68
C ILE A 82 9.89 -0.95 5.20
N GLY A 83 9.75 -2.10 5.86
CA GLY A 83 9.68 -2.23 7.31
C GLY A 83 10.98 -1.92 8.02
N GLU A 84 12.09 -1.64 7.34
CA GLU A 84 13.39 -1.35 7.96
C GLU A 84 13.62 0.15 8.22
N PHE A 85 12.70 1.00 7.77
CA PHE A 85 12.86 2.45 7.78
C PHE A 85 11.60 3.17 8.25
N ASP A 86 11.79 4.44 8.61
CA ASP A 86 10.72 5.43 8.65
C ASP A 86 10.71 6.16 7.30
N TRP A 87 9.50 6.38 6.78
CA TRP A 87 9.26 6.98 5.49
C TRP A 87 8.50 8.28 5.64
N THR A 88 8.84 9.26 4.82
CA THR A 88 8.03 10.45 4.58
C THR A 88 7.59 10.38 3.13
N LEU A 89 6.29 10.24 2.86
CA LEU A 89 5.72 10.05 1.54
C LEU A 89 4.95 11.31 1.12
N ASN A 90 5.39 11.97 0.06
CA ASN A 90 4.74 13.18 -0.47
C ASN A 90 4.52 13.04 -1.98
N ALA A 91 3.44 12.37 -2.37
CA ALA A 91 3.12 12.17 -3.78
C ALA A 91 2.81 13.50 -4.51
N ALA A 92 2.26 14.50 -3.82
CA ALA A 92 2.02 15.83 -4.39
C ALA A 92 3.33 16.54 -4.79
N LYS A 93 4.36 16.47 -3.95
CA LYS A 93 5.71 16.97 -4.27
C LYS A 93 6.57 15.96 -5.05
N ARG A 94 6.06 14.75 -5.31
CA ARG A 94 6.77 13.64 -5.97
C ARG A 94 8.09 13.27 -5.28
N THR A 95 8.10 13.31 -3.96
CA THR A 95 9.27 12.99 -3.16
C THR A 95 8.92 12.03 -2.04
N CYS A 96 9.90 11.20 -1.68
CA CYS A 96 9.90 10.52 -0.41
C CYS A 96 11.26 10.60 0.26
N THR A 97 11.26 10.63 1.58
CA THR A 97 12.47 10.54 2.41
C THR A 97 12.42 9.26 3.20
N VAL A 98 13.57 8.62 3.35
CA VAL A 98 13.74 7.39 4.10
C VAL A 98 14.86 7.57 5.11
N THR A 99 14.65 7.06 6.32
CA THR A 99 15.63 7.17 7.40
C THR A 99 15.55 5.99 8.35
N THR A 100 16.70 5.62 8.92
CA THR A 100 16.78 4.66 10.03
C THR A 100 16.50 5.34 11.37
N GLU A 101 16.64 6.67 11.43
CA GLU A 101 16.32 7.49 12.59
C GLU A 101 14.81 7.57 12.83
N ILE A 102 14.43 8.02 14.03
CA ILE A 102 13.02 8.20 14.38
C ILE A 102 12.52 9.47 13.69
N THR A 103 11.56 9.32 12.78
CA THR A 103 10.84 10.48 12.23
C THR A 103 9.89 11.02 13.31
N LEU A 104 9.95 12.31 13.60
CA LEU A 104 9.00 12.94 14.51
C LEU A 104 7.61 12.93 13.88
N ILE A 105 6.70 12.15 14.45
CA ILE A 105 5.29 12.15 14.06
C ILE A 105 4.54 12.86 15.17
N ARG A 106 4.08 14.09 14.90
CA ARG A 106 3.32 14.91 15.85
C ARG A 106 1.88 14.39 15.98
N ASP A 107 1.08 15.05 16.82
CA ASP A 107 -0.22 14.63 17.40
C ASP A 107 -1.27 14.04 16.45
N ARG A 108 -1.14 14.22 15.13
CA ARG A 108 -1.98 13.62 14.08
C ARG A 108 -1.48 12.24 13.63
N SER A 109 -1.10 11.40 14.60
CA SER A 109 -0.68 10.03 14.36
C SER A 109 -1.75 9.03 14.77
N PHE A 110 -1.76 7.88 14.11
CA PHE A 110 -2.60 6.76 14.48
C PHE A 110 -1.79 5.46 14.46
N ARG A 111 -2.19 4.53 15.34
CA ARG A 111 -1.50 3.26 15.53
C ARG A 111 -1.84 2.31 14.39
N LEU A 112 -0.80 1.66 13.91
CA LEU A 112 -0.89 0.44 13.13
C LEU A 112 -0.82 -0.75 14.08
N ARG A 113 -1.17 -1.92 13.59
CA ARG A 113 -0.94 -3.20 14.27
C ARG A 113 -0.29 -4.14 13.28
N THR A 114 0.68 -4.93 13.72
CA THR A 114 1.20 -6.05 12.94
C THR A 114 0.49 -7.32 13.37
N GLU A 115 -0.22 -7.94 12.43
CA GLU A 115 -1.00 -9.15 12.65
C GLU A 115 -0.65 -10.13 11.54
N ASN A 116 -0.12 -11.31 11.89
CA ASN A 116 0.33 -12.31 10.91
C ASN A 116 1.30 -11.75 9.85
N GLY A 117 2.18 -10.84 10.25
CA GLY A 117 3.16 -10.19 9.36
C GLY A 117 2.57 -9.11 8.44
N GLN A 118 1.30 -8.74 8.61
CA GLN A 118 0.63 -7.70 7.84
C GLN A 118 0.33 -6.49 8.71
N LEU A 119 0.43 -5.29 8.14
CA LEU A 119 0.05 -4.07 8.84
C LEU A 119 -1.45 -3.82 8.69
N SER A 120 -2.09 -3.43 9.79
CA SER A 120 -3.50 -3.11 9.85
C SER A 120 -3.75 -1.80 10.60
N THR A 121 -4.92 -1.21 10.36
CA THR A 121 -5.40 -0.06 11.13
C THR A 121 -6.92 -0.12 11.30
N GLN A 122 -7.42 0.61 12.29
CA GLN A 122 -8.84 0.82 12.50
C GLN A 122 -9.25 2.10 11.80
N VAL A 123 -10.31 2.01 10.99
CA VAL A 123 -10.94 3.18 10.37
C VAL A 123 -12.40 3.26 10.80
N VAL A 124 -12.91 4.46 10.98
CA VAL A 124 -14.32 4.70 11.28
C VAL A 124 -15.02 5.18 10.02
N ILE A 125 -16.08 4.47 9.62
CA ILE A 125 -16.96 4.83 8.51
C ILE A 125 -18.35 5.03 9.09
N ARG A 126 -18.86 6.25 9.00
CA ARG A 126 -20.00 6.73 9.80
C ARG A 126 -19.67 6.62 11.30
N ASP A 127 -20.32 5.69 12.00
CA ASP A 127 -20.19 5.47 13.45
C ASP A 127 -19.73 4.04 13.78
N ARG A 128 -19.20 3.32 12.79
CA ARG A 128 -18.69 1.96 12.96
C ARG A 128 -17.21 1.89 12.62
N GLU A 129 -16.50 1.15 13.46
CA GLU A 129 -15.09 0.83 13.25
C GLU A 129 -14.93 -0.42 12.36
N TYR A 130 -13.95 -0.36 11.46
CA TYR A 130 -13.57 -1.41 10.54
C TYR A 130 -12.06 -1.61 10.59
N ARG A 131 -11.60 -2.87 10.54
CA ARG A 131 -10.18 -3.23 10.49
C ARG A 131 -9.72 -3.43 9.06
N LEU A 132 -8.85 -2.54 8.58
CA LEU A 132 -8.30 -2.61 7.23
C LEU A 132 -6.83 -2.98 7.24
N ARG A 133 -6.44 -3.86 6.31
CA ARG A 133 -5.03 -4.16 6.01
C ARG A 133 -4.44 -3.07 5.15
N LEU A 134 -3.21 -2.65 5.41
CA LEU A 134 -2.47 -1.71 4.55
C LEU A 134 -1.85 -2.48 3.38
N ASP A 135 -2.26 -2.19 2.16
CA ASP A 135 -1.73 -2.83 0.96
C ASP A 135 -1.66 -1.83 -0.20
N THR A 136 -0.53 -1.14 -0.33
CA THR A 136 -0.26 -0.23 -1.46
C THR A 136 -0.01 -0.95 -2.79
N GLY A 137 0.01 -2.29 -2.80
CA GLY A 137 -0.03 -3.09 -4.02
C GLY A 137 -1.36 -2.98 -4.76
N PHE A 138 -2.46 -2.70 -4.04
CA PHE A 138 -3.74 -2.31 -4.64
C PHE A 138 -3.80 -0.82 -4.92
N GLN A 139 -4.37 -0.44 -6.07
CA GLN A 139 -4.68 0.96 -6.34
C GLN A 139 -5.83 1.45 -5.45
N LEU A 140 -6.90 0.66 -5.38
CA LEU A 140 -8.15 1.00 -4.70
C LEU A 140 -8.16 0.51 -3.26
N SER A 141 -9.08 1.07 -2.47
CA SER A 141 -9.43 0.47 -1.17
C SER A 141 -10.58 -0.53 -1.36
N PHE A 142 -10.71 -1.46 -0.42
CA PHE A 142 -11.76 -2.48 -0.43
C PHE A 142 -12.38 -2.62 0.96
N LEU A 143 -13.70 -2.72 1.03
CA LEU A 143 -14.42 -2.97 2.29
C LEU A 143 -15.51 -4.01 2.07
N GLU A 144 -15.42 -5.10 2.82
CA GLU A 144 -16.32 -6.25 2.77
C GLU A 144 -17.55 -6.04 3.66
N HIS A 145 -18.21 -4.90 3.46
CA HIS A 145 -19.40 -4.53 4.21
C HIS A 145 -20.44 -3.83 3.31
N PRO A 146 -21.75 -4.14 3.47
CA PRO A 146 -22.87 -3.49 2.76
C PRO A 146 -22.87 -1.97 2.81
N VAL A 147 -22.32 -1.38 3.87
CA VAL A 147 -22.35 0.09 4.10
C VAL A 147 -21.77 0.90 2.94
N ILE A 148 -20.84 0.35 2.15
CA ILE A 148 -20.25 1.11 1.02
C ILE A 148 -21.30 1.51 -0.02
N GLU A 149 -22.36 0.72 -0.18
CA GLU A 149 -23.44 0.98 -1.15
C GLU A 149 -24.32 2.18 -0.76
N ASN A 150 -24.21 2.64 0.49
CA ASN A 150 -24.93 3.82 0.99
C ASN A 150 -24.18 5.13 0.70
N PHE A 151 -23.07 5.07 -0.03
CA PHE A 151 -22.29 6.25 -0.44
C PHE A 151 -22.45 6.50 -1.94
N PRO A 152 -22.12 7.71 -2.44
CA PRO A 152 -22.20 8.00 -3.86
C PRO A 152 -21.36 7.02 -4.69
N SER A 153 -21.92 6.53 -5.80
CA SER A 153 -21.19 5.69 -6.73
C SER A 153 -20.01 6.47 -7.32
N ALA A 154 -18.87 5.79 -7.42
CA ALA A 154 -17.66 6.24 -8.10
C ALA A 154 -17.44 5.49 -9.44
N GLY A 155 -18.47 4.77 -9.91
CA GLY A 155 -18.43 3.97 -11.14
C GLY A 155 -17.76 2.61 -10.94
N LYS A 156 -17.08 2.13 -11.99
CA LYS A 156 -16.34 0.86 -11.96
C LYS A 156 -14.87 1.14 -11.63
N GLY A 157 -14.38 0.56 -10.53
CA GLY A 157 -12.96 0.46 -10.23
C GLY A 157 -12.34 -0.74 -10.95
N ARG A 158 -11.09 -0.61 -11.40
CA ARG A 158 -10.27 -1.71 -11.92
C ARG A 158 -9.02 -1.83 -11.08
N ASP A 159 -8.64 -3.05 -10.75
CA ASP A 159 -7.40 -3.33 -10.03
C ASP A 159 -6.87 -4.71 -10.45
N PHE A 160 -5.71 -5.10 -9.95
CA PHE A 160 -5.17 -6.43 -10.16
C PHE A 160 -4.68 -7.06 -8.87
N HIS A 161 -4.68 -8.38 -8.85
CA HIS A 161 -3.94 -9.13 -7.85
C HIS A 161 -3.39 -10.38 -8.50
N VAL A 162 -2.16 -10.70 -8.14
CA VAL A 162 -1.43 -11.75 -8.80
C VAL A 162 -1.97 -13.18 -8.57
N TYR A 163 -2.73 -13.37 -7.49
CA TYR A 163 -3.45 -14.62 -7.22
C TYR A 163 -4.85 -14.67 -7.82
N PHE A 164 -5.28 -13.62 -8.53
CA PHE A 164 -6.54 -13.63 -9.26
C PHE A 164 -6.39 -14.24 -10.65
N LEU A 165 -7.38 -15.01 -11.10
CA LEU A 165 -7.35 -15.62 -12.44
C LEU A 165 -7.36 -14.52 -13.51
N GLY A 166 -6.34 -14.49 -14.38
CA GLY A 166 -6.15 -13.40 -15.35
C GLY A 166 -5.53 -12.12 -14.76
N GLY A 167 -5.31 -12.09 -13.44
CA GLY A 167 -4.68 -11.01 -12.68
C GLY A 167 -5.55 -9.78 -12.47
N TRP A 168 -6.31 -9.36 -13.48
CA TRP A 168 -7.16 -8.17 -13.42
C TRP A 168 -8.60 -8.47 -12.99
N PHE A 169 -9.20 -7.53 -12.26
CA PHE A 169 -10.62 -7.55 -11.95
C PHE A 169 -11.22 -6.14 -11.96
N GLN A 170 -12.55 -6.10 -12.00
CA GLN A 170 -13.32 -4.87 -11.86
C GLN A 170 -14.34 -5.03 -10.73
N THR A 171 -14.71 -3.91 -10.12
CA THR A 171 -15.68 -3.85 -9.04
C THR A 171 -16.50 -2.56 -9.13
N ASP A 172 -17.73 -2.58 -8.63
CA ASP A 172 -18.43 -1.33 -8.35
C ASP A 172 -17.71 -0.61 -7.20
N SER A 173 -17.45 0.67 -7.37
CA SER A 173 -16.78 1.50 -6.38
C SER A 173 -17.67 2.65 -5.93
N PHE A 174 -17.39 3.12 -4.72
CA PHE A 174 -18.12 4.18 -4.04
C PHE A 174 -17.14 5.16 -3.41
N HIS A 175 -17.54 6.42 -3.27
CA HIS A 175 -16.78 7.45 -2.57
C HIS A 175 -17.00 7.33 -1.06
N VAL A 176 -16.13 6.58 -0.38
CA VAL A 176 -16.27 6.28 1.05
C VAL A 176 -15.36 7.20 1.87
N PRO A 177 -15.93 8.03 2.76
CA PRO A 177 -15.13 8.76 3.75
C PRO A 177 -14.69 7.80 4.86
N MET A 178 -13.40 7.84 5.19
CA MET A 178 -12.83 7.02 6.26
C MET A 178 -12.15 7.94 7.27
N LYS A 179 -12.51 7.81 8.54
CA LYS A 179 -11.82 8.48 9.64
C LYS A 179 -10.73 7.59 10.20
N LEU A 180 -9.54 8.12 10.42
CA LEU A 180 -8.40 7.40 11.00
C LEU A 180 -7.94 8.13 12.25
N GLY A 181 -8.01 7.46 13.41
CA GLY A 181 -7.84 8.11 14.70
C GLY A 181 -8.93 9.14 15.00
N VAL A 182 -8.61 10.12 15.85
CA VAL A 182 -9.59 11.10 16.37
C VAL A 182 -9.82 12.33 15.49
N GLU A 183 -8.83 12.72 14.69
CA GLU A 183 -8.83 14.03 14.02
C GLU A 183 -8.88 13.95 12.49
N PHE A 184 -8.62 12.79 11.89
CA PHE A 184 -8.39 12.72 10.45
C PHE A 184 -9.53 12.04 9.71
N ALA A 185 -9.94 12.64 8.59
CA ALA A 185 -10.84 12.08 7.61
C ALA A 185 -10.17 12.07 6.23
N ALA A 186 -10.04 10.88 5.63
CA ALA A 186 -9.81 10.73 4.20
C ALA A 186 -11.16 10.70 3.51
N ASP A 187 -11.52 11.83 2.88
CA ASP A 187 -12.79 11.93 2.16
C ASP A 187 -12.69 11.32 0.76
N ASN A 188 -13.81 10.75 0.29
CA ASN A 188 -13.99 10.29 -1.09
C ASN A 188 -12.95 9.26 -1.56
N LEU A 189 -12.54 8.30 -0.72
CA LEU A 189 -11.69 7.20 -1.18
C LEU A 189 -12.48 6.25 -2.08
N HIS A 190 -11.92 5.86 -3.22
CA HIS A 190 -12.55 4.88 -4.11
C HIS A 190 -12.47 3.51 -3.45
N THR A 191 -13.63 3.05 -2.99
CA THR A 191 -13.73 1.81 -2.23
C THR A 191 -14.71 0.87 -2.90
N GLY A 192 -14.25 -0.33 -3.24
CA GLY A 192 -15.09 -1.39 -3.81
C GLY A 192 -15.16 -2.63 -2.92
N ARG A 193 -15.62 -3.74 -3.49
CA ARG A 193 -15.49 -5.07 -2.90
C ARG A 193 -14.52 -5.94 -3.68
N LEU A 194 -13.81 -6.81 -2.98
CA LEU A 194 -13.02 -7.84 -3.61
C LEU A 194 -13.96 -8.88 -4.27
N PRO A 195 -13.59 -9.43 -5.44
CA PRO A 195 -14.22 -10.63 -5.93
C PRO A 195 -14.16 -11.74 -4.87
N ALA A 196 -15.26 -12.48 -4.67
CA ALA A 196 -15.37 -13.44 -3.57
C ALA A 196 -14.26 -14.52 -3.57
N SER A 197 -13.79 -14.93 -4.75
CA SER A 197 -12.65 -15.85 -4.88
C SER A 197 -11.34 -15.24 -4.40
N LEU A 198 -11.10 -13.96 -4.72
CA LEU A 198 -9.92 -13.23 -4.28
C LEU A 198 -9.98 -12.96 -2.78
N ARG A 199 -11.14 -12.53 -2.26
CA ARG A 199 -11.39 -12.28 -0.84
C ARG A 199 -10.98 -13.46 0.05
N LYS A 200 -11.35 -14.68 -0.35
CA LYS A 200 -11.01 -15.91 0.38
C LYS A 200 -9.52 -16.20 0.39
N GLU A 201 -8.80 -15.74 -0.62
CA GLU A 201 -7.38 -16.02 -0.79
C GLU A 201 -6.49 -15.06 -0.01
N ILE A 202 -6.80 -13.75 -0.03
CA ILE A 202 -5.84 -12.70 0.36
C ILE A 202 -6.18 -11.99 1.65
N LEU A 203 -7.44 -12.01 2.09
CA LEU A 203 -7.88 -11.26 3.25
C LEU A 203 -8.21 -12.25 4.38
N PRO A 204 -7.59 -12.14 5.56
CA PRO A 204 -7.95 -12.99 6.70
C PRO A 204 -9.38 -12.71 7.17
N VAL A 205 -9.98 -13.62 7.94
CA VAL A 205 -11.37 -13.49 8.42
C VAL A 205 -11.55 -12.28 9.33
N ASP A 206 -10.54 -11.94 10.13
CA ASP A 206 -10.61 -10.85 11.11
C ASP A 206 -10.45 -9.45 10.50
N PHE A 207 -10.31 -9.36 9.18
CA PHE A 207 -10.19 -8.11 8.45
C PHE A 207 -11.46 -7.80 7.68
N ASP A 208 -11.93 -6.56 7.84
CA ASP A 208 -13.07 -6.02 7.13
C ASP A 208 -12.69 -5.55 5.71
N GLY A 209 -11.40 -5.31 5.43
CA GLY A 209 -10.99 -4.82 4.12
C GLY A 209 -9.52 -4.47 3.96
N ILE A 210 -9.23 -3.69 2.92
CA ILE A 210 -7.89 -3.25 2.50
C ILE A 210 -7.90 -1.73 2.29
N LEU A 211 -6.89 -1.05 2.82
CA LEU A 211 -6.57 0.36 2.55
C LEU A 211 -5.47 0.42 1.50
N GLY A 212 -5.83 0.84 0.29
CA GLY A 212 -4.98 0.81 -0.89
C GLY A 212 -4.07 2.03 -1.07
N ALA A 213 -3.33 2.06 -2.18
CA ALA A 213 -2.38 3.11 -2.55
C ALA A 213 -3.02 4.50 -2.69
N GLU A 214 -4.30 4.59 -3.07
CA GLU A 214 -4.99 5.87 -3.19
C GLU A 214 -4.84 6.70 -1.91
N PHE A 215 -5.04 6.08 -0.73
CA PHE A 215 -4.88 6.75 0.56
C PHE A 215 -3.48 7.34 0.71
N PHE A 216 -2.44 6.54 0.44
CA PHE A 216 -1.05 6.98 0.57
C PHE A 216 -0.68 8.07 -0.44
N SER A 217 -1.27 8.04 -1.63
CA SER A 217 -1.00 8.98 -2.71
C SER A 217 -1.65 10.35 -2.53
N ARG A 218 -2.70 10.45 -1.71
CA ARG A 218 -3.47 11.70 -1.51
C ARG A 218 -3.02 12.52 -0.32
N HIS A 219 -2.13 11.98 0.51
CA HIS A 219 -1.75 12.57 1.77
C HIS A 219 -0.23 12.70 1.90
N PHE A 220 0.20 13.74 2.61
CA PHE A 220 1.58 13.87 3.04
C PHE A 220 1.74 13.11 4.36
N LEU A 221 2.47 12.00 4.33
CA LEU A 221 2.46 11.00 5.40
C LEU A 221 3.87 10.77 5.96
N ALA A 222 3.97 10.68 7.28
CA ALA A 222 5.04 9.94 7.93
C ALA A 222 4.54 8.50 8.15
N PHE A 223 5.23 7.51 7.59
CA PHE A 223 4.93 6.09 7.72
C PHE A 223 6.12 5.40 8.40
N ALA A 224 5.93 5.01 9.66
CA ALA A 224 6.95 4.39 10.51
C ALA A 224 6.53 2.96 10.88
N PRO A 225 6.61 2.00 9.95
CA PRO A 225 6.15 0.63 10.16
C PRO A 225 6.84 -0.08 11.34
N ARG A 226 8.14 0.17 11.57
CA ARG A 226 8.89 -0.37 12.72
C ARG A 226 8.30 0.00 14.08
N ARG A 227 7.69 1.18 14.13
CA ARG A 227 7.05 1.73 15.33
C ARG A 227 5.54 1.54 15.30
N GLN A 228 5.02 0.90 14.25
CA GLN A 228 3.59 0.72 14.00
C GLN A 228 2.84 2.06 14.09
N LEU A 229 3.39 3.08 13.44
CA LEU A 229 2.81 4.41 13.42
C LEU A 229 2.73 4.94 12.00
N ILE A 230 1.69 5.71 11.78
CA ILE A 230 1.53 6.55 10.61
C ILE A 230 0.94 7.87 11.08
N GLY A 231 1.33 8.97 10.46
CA GLY A 231 0.75 10.26 10.78
C GLY A 231 0.79 11.22 9.63
N PHE A 232 -0.07 12.21 9.71
CA PHE A 232 -0.19 13.24 8.70
C PHE A 232 0.80 14.34 8.98
N LEU A 233 1.53 14.72 7.95
CA LEU A 233 2.43 15.85 7.97
C LEU A 233 1.72 17.03 7.34
N THR A 234 1.82 18.21 7.96
CA THR A 234 1.35 19.45 7.34
C THR A 234 2.39 19.92 6.33
N SER A 235 1.93 20.45 5.20
CA SER A 235 2.79 21.16 4.26
C SER A 235 3.19 22.49 4.91
N GLY A 236 4.22 22.46 5.76
CA GLY A 236 4.61 23.59 6.59
C GLY A 236 5.94 23.38 7.30
N GLU A 237 6.92 22.81 6.61
CA GLU A 237 8.37 23.08 6.73
C GLU A 237 8.97 23.00 5.30
#